data_AF-A0A1S1BQ26-F1
#
_entry.id   AF-A0A1S1BQ26-F1
#
_cell.length_a   1.000
_cell.length_b   1.000
_cell.length_c   1.000
_cell.angle_alpha   90.00
_cell.angle_beta   90.00
_cell.angle_gamma   90.00
#
_symmetry.space_group_name_H-M   'P 1'
#
loop_
_entity.id
_entity.type
_entity.pdbx_description
1 polymer ?
#
loop_
_entity_poly.entity_id
_entity_poly.type
_entity_poly.pdbx_seq_one_letter_code
_entity_poly.pdbx_strand_id
1 'polypeptide(L)'
;MYQVEIFVTYKESILDPQGEAIQQAVNQMGYTEVESVRQGKYFELEIAKDVADVQATVEDICDKLLANVTMEAYRYTIKEA
;
A
#
# COMPACT_ATOMS: atom_id res chain seq x y z
N MET A 1 14.19 10.98 13.94
CA MET A 1 13.33 9.82 13.70
C MET A 1 13.36 9.48 12.21
N TYR A 2 12.89 8.31 11.82
CA TYR A 2 12.52 8.03 10.44
C TYR A 2 11.00 8.09 10.33
N GLN A 3 10.51 8.78 9.31
CA GLN A 3 9.12 8.73 8.88
C GLN A 3 9.04 7.80 7.68
N VAL A 4 8.19 6.78 7.77
CA VAL A 4 8.03 5.78 6.72
C VAL A 4 6.60 5.78 6.23
N GLU A 5 6.43 5.94 4.93
CA GLU A 5 5.14 5.84 4.26
C GLU A 5 5.09 4.54 3.48
N ILE A 6 4.10 3.68 3.73
CA ILE A 6 3.96 2.36 3.10
C ILE A 6 2.64 2.29 2.36
N PHE A 7 2.69 1.81 1.12
CA PHE A 7 1.53 1.56 0.27
C PHE A 7 1.48 0.08 -0.06
N VAL A 8 0.35 -0.57 0.27
CA VAL A 8 0.10 -1.99 -0.02
C VAL A 8 -1.04 -2.09 -1.02
N THR A 9 -0.86 -2.82 -2.10
CA THR A 9 -1.87 -3.05 -3.14
C THR A 9 -1.84 -4.51 -3.60
N TYR A 10 -2.93 -5.04 -4.15
CA TYR A 10 -2.91 -6.34 -4.82
C TYR A 10 -1.82 -6.40 -5.91
N LYS A 11 -1.25 -7.58 -6.16
CA LYS A 11 -0.39 -7.76 -7.35
C LYS A 11 -1.20 -7.54 -8.62
N GLU A 12 -0.53 -7.21 -9.73
CA GLU A 12 -1.21 -6.96 -11.01
C GLU A 12 -1.99 -8.19 -11.52
N SER A 13 -1.52 -9.39 -11.19
CA SER A 13 -2.17 -10.66 -11.55
C SER A 13 -3.38 -11.01 -10.66
N ILE A 14 -3.64 -10.23 -9.61
CA ILE A 14 -4.71 -10.50 -8.65
C ILE A 14 -5.83 -9.49 -8.87
N LEU A 15 -7.04 -10.04 -9.04
CA LEU A 15 -8.27 -9.26 -9.13
C LEU A 15 -8.53 -8.52 -7.82
N ASP A 16 -8.95 -7.25 -7.92
CA ASP A 16 -9.40 -6.43 -6.80
C ASP A 16 -10.91 -6.17 -6.92
N PRO A 17 -11.76 -7.02 -6.32
CA PRO A 17 -13.21 -6.87 -6.40
C PRO A 17 -13.72 -5.56 -5.79
N GLN A 18 -12.98 -5.00 -4.83
CA GLN A 18 -13.38 -3.74 -4.18
C GLN A 18 -13.09 -2.55 -5.09
N GLY A 19 -11.92 -2.55 -5.75
CA GLY A 19 -11.58 -1.61 -6.80
C GLY A 19 -12.61 -1.60 -7.93
N GLU A 20 -13.02 -2.77 -8.44
CA GLU A 20 -14.04 -2.87 -9.48
C GLU A 20 -15.40 -2.31 -9.02
N ALA A 21 -15.84 -2.63 -7.81
CA ALA A 21 -17.10 -2.11 -7.27
C ALA A 21 -17.08 -0.58 -7.16
N ILE A 22 -15.95 0.00 -6.71
CA ILE A 22 -15.77 1.45 -6.64
C ILE A 22 -15.78 2.06 -8.05
N GLN A 23 -15.06 1.47 -9.01
CA GLN A 23 -15.05 1.94 -10.39
C GLN A 23 -16.48 1.98 -10.98
N GLN A 24 -17.26 0.92 -10.78
CA GLN A 24 -18.65 0.87 -11.25
C GLN A 24 -19.49 1.99 -10.62
N ALA A 25 -19.36 2.24 -9.32
CA ALA A 25 -20.06 3.32 -8.64
C ALA A 25 -19.66 4.70 -9.19
N VAL A 26 -18.36 4.94 -9.40
CA VAL A 26 -17.83 6.19 -9.96
C VAL A 26 -18.36 6.43 -11.38
N ASN A 27 -18.40 5.38 -12.22
CA ASN A 27 -18.98 5.46 -13.56
C ASN A 27 -20.49 5.76 -13.51
N GLN A 28 -21.25 5.17 -12.58
CA GLN A 28 -22.68 5.46 -12.39
C GLN A 28 -22.94 6.91 -11.94
N MET A 29 -21.96 7.56 -11.31
CA MET A 29 -22.01 8.98 -10.94
C MET A 29 -21.72 9.92 -12.13
N GLY A 30 -21.37 9.38 -13.30
CA GLY A 30 -21.13 10.14 -14.54
C GLY A 30 -19.65 10.33 -14.91
N TYR A 31 -18.71 9.82 -14.09
CA TYR A 31 -17.26 9.95 -14.32
C TYR A 31 -16.73 8.80 -15.18
N THR A 32 -17.18 8.72 -16.43
CA THR A 32 -16.87 7.61 -17.36
C THR A 32 -15.40 7.55 -17.81
N GLU A 33 -14.63 8.61 -17.57
CA GLU A 33 -13.20 8.67 -17.83
C GLU A 33 -12.35 7.83 -16.86
N VAL A 34 -12.94 7.30 -15.78
CA VAL A 34 -12.23 6.47 -14.80
C VAL A 34 -12.20 5.01 -15.26
N GLU A 35 -11.12 4.65 -15.97
CA GLU A 35 -10.95 3.33 -16.58
C GLU A 35 -10.55 2.22 -15.61
N SER A 36 -10.01 2.54 -14.43
CA SER A 36 -9.62 1.56 -13.42
C SER A 36 -9.54 2.20 -12.05
N VAL A 37 -9.93 1.45 -11.02
CA VAL A 37 -9.72 1.80 -9.62
C VAL A 37 -9.06 0.63 -8.92
N ARG A 38 -8.04 0.92 -8.13
CA ARG A 38 -7.34 -0.05 -7.29
C ARG A 38 -7.44 0.43 -5.85
N GLN A 39 -7.98 -0.42 -4.99
CA GLN A 39 -7.97 -0.18 -3.56
C GLN A 39 -6.70 -0.75 -2.95
N GLY A 40 -6.12 0.00 -2.03
CA GLY A 40 -4.95 -0.41 -1.27
C GLY A 40 -5.03 0.05 0.17
N LYS A 41 -3.96 -0.22 0.91
CA LYS A 41 -3.76 0.25 2.28
C LYS A 41 -2.61 1.24 2.29
N TYR A 42 -2.71 2.24 3.15
CA TYR A 42 -1.66 3.21 3.41
C TYR A 42 -1.33 3.20 4.90
N PHE A 43 -0.04 3.18 5.22
CA PHE A 43 0.45 3.20 6.59
C PHE A 43 1.54 4.26 6.74
N GLU A 44 1.55 4.92 7.90
CA GLU A 44 2.63 5.79 8.34
C GLU A 44 3.25 5.19 9.59
N LEU A 45 4.57 5.09 9.62
CA LEU A 45 5.34 4.62 10.77
C LEU A 45 6.34 5.70 11.17
N GLU A 46 6.52 5.84 12.47
CA GLU A 46 7.63 6.56 13.07
C GLU A 46 8.59 5.55 13.68
N ILE A 47 9.84 5.55 13.22
CA ILE A 47 10.89 4.65 13.70
C ILE A 47 12.01 5.47 14.36
N ALA A 48 12.54 4.98 15.47
CA ALA A 48 13.63 5.65 16.19
C ALA A 48 14.92 5.72 15.33
N LYS A 49 15.74 6.78 15.49
CA LYS A 49 16.97 6.97 14.68
C LYS A 49 18.07 5.95 14.98
N ASP A 50 18.01 5.34 16.16
CA ASP A 50 19.00 4.38 16.65
C ASP A 50 18.74 2.95 16.17
N VAL A 51 17.72 2.75 15.34
CA VAL A 51 17.50 1.46 14.67
C VAL A 51 18.71 1.11 13.82
N ALA A 52 19.21 -0.12 13.97
CA ALA A 52 20.42 -0.56 13.28
C ALA A 52 20.24 -0.61 11.75
N ASP A 53 19.05 -1.04 11.30
CA ASP A 53 18.67 -1.08 9.90
C ASP A 53 17.16 -0.78 9.78
N VAL A 54 16.85 0.47 9.44
CA VAL A 54 15.47 0.92 9.24
C VAL A 54 14.80 0.19 8.09
N GLN A 55 15.55 -0.15 7.04
CA GLN A 55 15.01 -0.79 5.85
C GLN A 55 14.58 -2.22 6.16
N ALA A 56 15.47 -3.01 6.77
CA ALA A 56 15.17 -4.38 7.17
C ALA A 56 13.99 -4.44 8.16
N THR A 57 13.88 -3.45 9.05
CA THR A 57 12.76 -3.35 9.98
C THR A 57 11.43 -3.13 9.26
N VAL A 58 11.40 -2.21 8.28
CA VAL A 58 10.18 -1.94 7.49
C VAL A 58 9.78 -3.15 6.65
N GLU A 59 10.72 -3.80 6.00
CA GLU A 59 10.47 -4.99 5.17
C GLU A 59 9.92 -6.16 6.01
N ASP A 60 10.50 -6.41 7.20
CA ASP A 60 10.02 -7.48 8.09
C ASP A 60 8.59 -7.23 8.59
N ILE A 61 8.26 -5.98 8.93
CA ILE A 61 6.89 -5.59 9.32
C ILE A 61 5.91 -5.77 8.16
N CYS A 62 6.31 -5.37 6.95
CA CYS A 62 5.49 -5.52 5.75
C CYS A 62 5.21 -7.00 5.45
N ASP A 63 6.24 -7.84 5.44
CA ASP A 63 6.15 -9.25 5.07
C ASP A 63 5.37 -10.08 6.11
N LYS A 64 5.50 -9.75 7.39
CA LYS A 64 4.84 -10.51 8.47
C LYS A 64 3.42 -10.06 8.76
N LEU A 65 3.06 -8.80 8.48
CA LEU A 65 1.80 -8.24 8.95
C LEU A 65 1.07 -7.38 7.91
N LEU A 66 1.73 -6.38 7.33
CA LEU A 66 1.00 -5.35 6.57
C LEU A 66 0.54 -5.85 5.19
N ALA A 67 1.31 -6.75 4.59
CA ALA A 67 1.03 -7.32 3.29
C ALA A 67 0.86 -8.84 3.37
N ASN A 68 -0.19 -9.35 2.73
CA ASN A 68 -0.25 -10.75 2.36
C ASN A 68 0.66 -10.99 1.15
N VAL A 69 1.93 -11.32 1.38
CA VAL A 69 2.98 -11.45 0.33
C VAL A 69 2.63 -12.38 -0.83
N THR A 70 1.65 -13.28 -0.67
CA THR A 70 1.17 -14.11 -1.78
C THR A 70 0.34 -13.28 -2.76
N MET A 71 -0.58 -12.45 -2.26
CA MET A 71 -1.59 -11.74 -3.06
C MET A 71 -1.28 -10.25 -3.27
N GLU A 72 -0.60 -9.63 -2.32
CA GLU A 72 -0.32 -8.21 -2.24
C GLU A 72 1.17 -7.94 -2.51
N ALA A 73 1.46 -6.73 -2.95
CA ALA A 73 2.78 -6.15 -3.06
C ALA A 73 2.77 -4.79 -2.35
N TYR A 74 3.93 -4.35 -1.89
CA TYR A 74 4.08 -3.07 -1.22
C TYR A 74 5.24 -2.26 -1.77
N ARG A 75 5.14 -0.95 -1.59
CA ARG A 75 6.23 0.01 -1.79
C ARG A 75 6.26 0.94 -0.59
N TYR A 76 7.44 1.43 -0.23
CA TYR A 76 7.59 2.35 0.88
C TYR A 76 8.59 3.45 0.58
N THR A 77 8.49 4.55 1.32
CA THR A 77 9.50 5.61 1.33
C THR A 77 9.96 5.84 2.77
N ILE A 78 11.24 6.19 2.94
CA ILE A 78 11.83 6.49 4.24
C ILE A 78 12.39 7.91 4.16
N LYS A 79 11.98 8.76 5.10
CA LYS A 79 12.49 10.14 5.27
C LYS A 79 13.11 10.26 6.65
N GLU A 80 14.31 10.81 6.72
CA GLU A 80 14.90 11.18 8.01
C GLU A 80 14.38 12.55 8.44
N ALA A 81 13.89 12.63 9.69
CA ALA A 81 13.46 13.86 10.36
C ALA A 81 14.36 14.15 11.57
#